data_AF-A0A9K3JZ15-F1
#
_entry.id   AF-A0A9K3JZ15-F1
#
_cell.length_a   1.000
_cell.length_b   1.000
_cell.length_c   1.000
_cell.angle_alpha   90.00
_cell.angle_beta   90.00
_cell.angle_gamma   90.00
#
_symmetry.space_group_name_H-M   'P 1'
#
loop_
_entity.id
_entity.type
_entity.pdbx_description
1 polymer ?
#
loop_
_entity_poly.entity_id
_entity_poly.type
_entity_poly.pdbx_seq_one_letter_code
_entity_poly.pdbx_strand_id
1 'polypeptide(L)'
;MYFTLLYFTFFGMMTIAVTPNHNIAAIVAAPFYMLWNLFSGFMIARMRLPIWWRWYYWANPVSWSLYGLLTSQYGDVNEPLKLADGLHSVPLRQFLKDELGYRHEFLGVV
;
A
#
# COMPACT_ATOMS: atom_id res chain seq x y z
N MET A 1 6.63 7.67 -7.32
CA MET A 1 7.24 6.87 -8.40
C MET A 1 8.76 6.78 -8.29
N TYR A 2 9.51 7.89 -8.17
CA TYR A 2 10.97 7.79 -7.97
C TYR A 2 11.34 7.24 -6.58
N PHE A 3 10.75 7.80 -5.52
CA PHE A 3 10.92 7.31 -4.14
C PHE A 3 10.51 5.85 -3.96
N THR A 4 9.52 5.38 -4.72
CA THR A 4 9.06 4.00 -4.66
C THR A 4 10.10 3.01 -5.14
N LEU A 5 10.78 3.34 -6.24
CA LEU A 5 11.83 2.49 -6.79
C LEU A 5 13.06 2.45 -5.87
N LEU A 6 13.40 3.59 -5.26
CA LEU A 6 14.56 3.69 -4.36
C LEU A 6 14.49 2.73 -3.18
N TYR A 7 13.37 2.64 -2.46
CA TYR A 7 13.30 1.74 -1.29
C TYR A 7 13.40 0.26 -1.69
N PHE A 8 12.86 -0.13 -2.86
CA PHE A 8 13.02 -1.50 -3.38
C PHE A 8 14.48 -1.77 -3.74
N THR A 9 15.16 -0.81 -4.37
CA THR A 9 16.58 -0.94 -4.72
C THR A 9 17.46 -1.03 -3.47
N PHE A 10 17.26 -0.18 -2.47
CA PHE A 10 18.04 -0.22 -1.23
C PHE A 10 17.83 -1.52 -0.45
N PHE A 11 16.60 -2.03 -0.37
CA PHE A 11 16.32 -3.30 0.27
C PHE A 11 16.93 -4.49 -0.48
N GLY A 12 16.91 -4.46 -1.82
CA GLY A 12 17.59 -5.45 -2.65
C GLY A 12 19.11 -5.45 -2.44
N MET A 13 19.74 -4.27 -2.43
CA MET A 13 21.17 -4.14 -2.16
C MET A 13 21.54 -4.62 -0.75
N MET A 14 20.74 -4.28 0.27
CA MET A 14 20.92 -4.78 1.64
C MET A 14 20.85 -6.31 1.68
N THR A 15 19.85 -6.91 1.04
CA THR A 15 19.66 -8.36 1.08
C THR A 15 20.83 -9.08 0.40
N ILE A 16 21.29 -8.58 -0.75
CA ILE A 16 22.47 -9.13 -1.43
C ILE A 16 23.71 -9.02 -0.54
N ALA A 17 23.92 -7.90 0.15
CA ALA A 17 25.08 -7.68 1.02
C ALA A 17 25.11 -8.61 2.25
N VAL A 18 23.95 -8.98 2.79
CA VAL A 18 23.85 -9.84 3.98
C VAL A 18 23.96 -11.33 3.62
N THR A 19 23.61 -11.72 2.40
CA THR A 19 23.62 -13.12 1.97
C THR A 19 24.92 -13.51 1.24
N PRO A 20 25.36 -14.77 1.34
CA PRO A 20 26.59 -15.24 0.71
C PRO A 20 26.49 -15.40 -0.81
N ASN A 21 25.29 -15.42 -1.40
CA ASN A 21 25.09 -15.63 -2.83
C ASN A 21 23.77 -14.97 -3.31
N HIS A 22 23.77 -14.42 -4.53
CA HIS A 22 22.60 -13.79 -5.17
C HIS A 22 21.38 -14.73 -5.28
N ASN A 23 21.59 -16.03 -5.50
CA ASN A 23 20.49 -17.01 -5.52
C ASN A 23 19.80 -17.12 -4.15
N ILE A 24 20.58 -17.13 -3.07
CA ILE A 24 20.06 -17.17 -1.70
C ILE A 24 19.41 -15.82 -1.36
N ALA A 25 20.01 -14.70 -1.80
CA ALA A 25 19.45 -13.37 -1.65
C ALA A 25 18.02 -13.28 -2.19
N ALA A 26 17.80 -13.80 -3.41
CA ALA A 26 16.49 -13.80 -4.04
C ALA A 26 15.45 -14.63 -3.26
N ILE A 27 15.83 -15.82 -2.80
CA ILE A 27 14.96 -16.68 -2.00
C ILE A 27 14.59 -16.00 -0.68
N VAL A 28 15.54 -15.35 -0.02
CA VAL A 28 15.32 -14.65 1.24
C VAL A 28 14.46 -13.40 1.04
N ALA A 29 14.68 -12.62 -0.03
CA ALA A 29 13.93 -11.40 -0.31
C ALA A 29 12.45 -11.65 -0.67
N ALA A 30 12.16 -12.77 -1.34
CA ALA A 30 10.83 -13.11 -1.83
C ALA A 30 9.70 -13.02 -0.78
N PRO A 31 9.80 -13.64 0.42
CA PRO A 31 8.77 -13.52 1.45
C PRO A 31 8.62 -12.08 1.97
N PHE A 32 9.70 -11.30 2.06
CA PHE A 32 9.59 -9.89 2.49
C PHE A 32 8.83 -9.05 1.47
N TYR A 33 9.11 -9.21 0.18
CA TYR A 33 8.36 -8.52 -0.87
C TYR A 33 6.89 -8.96 -0.91
N MET A 34 6.62 -10.24 -0.66
CA MET A 34 5.26 -10.74 -0.53
C MET A 34 4.53 -10.08 0.65
N LEU A 35 5.18 -9.98 1.81
CA LEU A 35 4.62 -9.30 2.98
C LEU A 35 4.39 -7.80 2.72
N TRP A 36 5.33 -7.11 2.08
CA TRP A 36 5.14 -5.72 1.68
C TRP A 36 3.93 -5.54 0.76
N ASN A 37 3.71 -6.43 -0.21
CA ASN A 37 2.54 -6.36 -1.09
C ASN A 37 1.24 -6.67 -0.35
N LEU A 38 1.22 -7.73 0.47
CA LEU A 38 0.02 -8.18 1.16
C LEU A 38 -0.52 -7.13 2.14
N PHE A 39 0.39 -6.51 2.91
CA PHE A 39 0.06 -5.51 3.92
C PHE A 39 0.19 -4.07 3.42
N SER A 40 0.30 -3.85 2.12
CA SER A 40 0.35 -2.52 1.51
C SER A 40 -0.96 -1.73 1.59
N GLY A 41 -2.07 -2.38 1.96
CA GLY A 41 -3.41 -1.78 1.96
C GLY A 41 -4.21 -1.97 0.68
N PHE A 42 -3.58 -2.50 -0.40
CA PHE A 42 -4.28 -2.78 -1.66
C PHE A 42 -4.90 -4.18 -1.68
N MET A 43 -4.13 -5.24 -1.40
CA MET A 43 -4.66 -6.61 -1.35
C MET A 43 -5.59 -6.82 -0.16
N ILE A 44 -5.16 -6.34 1.01
CA ILE A 44 -5.98 -6.34 2.23
C ILE A 44 -6.13 -4.90 2.67
N ALA A 45 -7.36 -4.40 2.61
CA ALA A 45 -7.67 -3.06 3.11
C ALA A 45 -7.28 -2.91 4.57
N ARG A 46 -6.70 -1.76 4.92
CA ARG A 46 -6.20 -1.48 6.27
C ARG A 46 -7.25 -1.70 7.37
N MET A 47 -8.52 -1.41 7.07
CA MET A 47 -9.64 -1.60 8.01
C MET A 47 -9.89 -3.08 8.36
N ARG A 48 -9.58 -3.99 7.44
CA ARG A 48 -9.77 -5.44 7.60
C ARG A 48 -8.58 -6.13 8.26
N LEU A 49 -7.47 -5.42 8.48
CA LEU A 49 -6.29 -5.97 9.16
C LEU A 49 -6.54 -6.11 10.67
N PRO A 50 -6.14 -7.25 11.28
CA PRO A 50 -6.16 -7.41 12.73
C PRO A 50 -5.38 -6.28 13.41
N ILE A 51 -5.87 -5.82 14.56
CA ILE A 51 -5.31 -4.64 15.26
C ILE A 51 -3.80 -4.81 15.50
N TRP A 52 -3.36 -6.02 15.86
CA TRP A 52 -1.94 -6.32 16.07
C TRP A 52 -1.07 -6.17 14.82
N TRP A 53 -1.59 -6.37 13.61
CA TRP A 53 -0.82 -6.25 12.36
C TRP A 53 -0.81 -4.82 11.79
N ARG A 54 -1.58 -3.91 12.39
CA ARG A 54 -1.73 -2.54 11.89
C ARG A 54 -0.44 -1.72 11.97
N TRP A 55 0.47 -2.02 12.89
CA TRP A 55 1.78 -1.33 12.94
C TRP A 55 2.62 -1.62 11.69
N TYR A 56 2.55 -2.84 11.15
CA TYR A 56 3.32 -3.21 9.97
C TYR A 56 2.85 -2.45 8.74
N TYR A 57 1.53 -2.24 8.61
CA TYR A 57 0.96 -1.37 7.58
C TYR A 57 1.60 0.04 7.61
N TRP A 58 1.78 0.61 8.81
CA TRP A 58 2.38 1.93 9.00
C TRP A 58 3.90 1.95 8.85
N ALA A 59 4.60 0.83 9.07
CA ALA A 59 6.05 0.74 8.84
C ALA A 59 6.39 0.47 7.37
N ASN A 60 5.44 -0.04 6.59
CA ASN A 60 5.65 -0.44 5.20
C ASN A 60 5.66 0.78 4.26
N PRO A 61 6.78 1.08 3.57
CA PRO A 61 6.87 2.24 2.67
C PRO A 61 5.96 2.13 1.43
N VAL A 62 5.59 0.91 1.04
CA VAL A 62 4.65 0.66 -0.07
C VAL A 62 3.25 1.16 0.30
N SER A 63 2.83 0.99 1.55
CA SER A 63 1.53 1.47 2.04
C SER A 63 1.38 2.97 1.91
N TRP A 64 2.42 3.72 2.30
CA TRP A 64 2.46 5.18 2.19
C TRP A 64 2.42 5.63 0.73
N SER A 65 3.18 4.97 -0.13
CA SER A 65 3.22 5.30 -1.55
C SER A 65 1.87 5.09 -2.24
N LEU A 66 1.17 4.01 -1.93
CA LEU A 66 -0.19 3.75 -2.43
C LEU A 66 -1.20 4.73 -1.84
N TYR A 67 -1.09 5.04 -0.54
CA TYR A 67 -1.92 6.05 0.11
C TYR A 67 -1.80 7.39 -0.62
N GLY A 68 -0.58 7.88 -0.84
CA GLY A 68 -0.33 9.16 -1.50
C GLY A 68 -0.84 9.16 -2.93
N LEU A 69 -0.58 8.11 -3.70
CA LEU A 69 -1.03 8.01 -5.08
C LEU A 69 -2.56 7.97 -5.21
N LEU A 70 -3.24 7.15 -4.40
CA LEU A 70 -4.69 7.04 -4.46
C LEU A 70 -5.38 8.31 -3.98
N THR A 71 -4.88 8.90 -2.90
CA THR A 71 -5.45 10.15 -2.37
C THR A 71 -5.16 11.36 -3.26
N SER A 72 -4.04 11.40 -3.98
CA SER A 72 -3.72 12.50 -4.90
C SER A 72 -4.55 12.44 -6.17
N GLN A 73 -4.79 11.24 -6.70
CA GLN A 73 -5.51 11.08 -7.97
C GLN A 73 -7.03 11.10 -7.78
N TYR A 74 -7.52 10.50 -6.69
CA TYR A 74 -8.94 10.21 -6.52
C TYR A 74 -9.53 10.80 -5.22
N GLY A 75 -8.72 11.43 -4.37
CA GLY A 75 -9.18 11.91 -3.07
C GLY A 75 -10.13 13.11 -3.12
N ASP A 76 -10.18 13.84 -4.24
CA ASP A 76 -11.10 14.96 -4.49
C ASP A 76 -12.17 14.64 -5.57
N VAL A 77 -12.20 13.40 -6.05
CA VAL A 77 -13.15 12.98 -7.10
C VAL A 77 -14.46 12.55 -6.44
N ASN A 78 -15.54 13.28 -6.72
CA ASN A 78 -16.89 13.02 -6.24
C ASN A 78 -17.76 12.25 -7.26
N GLU A 79 -17.15 11.68 -8.29
CA GLU A 79 -17.88 10.91 -9.28
C GLU A 79 -18.55 9.68 -8.65
N PRO A 80 -19.82 9.39 -9.02
CA PRO A 80 -20.55 8.25 -8.49
C PRO A 80 -19.97 6.96 -9.07
N LEU A 81 -19.35 6.16 -8.20
CA LEU A 81 -18.92 4.81 -8.55
C LEU A 81 -20.04 3.82 -8.36
N LYS A 82 -20.32 3.04 -9.41
CA LYS A 82 -21.16 1.85 -9.29
C LYS A 82 -20.38 0.77 -8.55
N LEU A 83 -20.91 0.34 -7.41
CA LEU A 83 -20.37 -0.77 -6.65
C LEU A 83 -20.53 -2.08 -7.45
N ALA A 84 -19.84 -3.15 -7.03
CA ALA A 84 -19.89 -4.46 -7.70
C ALA A 84 -21.30 -5.06 -7.81
N ASP A 85 -22.22 -4.61 -6.94
CA ASP A 85 -23.64 -4.95 -6.94
C ASP A 85 -24.45 -4.26 -8.05
N GLY A 86 -23.91 -3.22 -8.69
CA GLY A 86 -24.54 -2.50 -9.82
C GLY A 86 -25.76 -1.63 -9.47
N LEU A 87 -26.35 -1.81 -8.28
CA LEU A 87 -27.55 -1.12 -7.80
C LEU A 87 -27.23 0.16 -7.01
N HIS A 88 -26.15 0.16 -6.24
CA HIS A 88 -25.76 1.27 -5.38
C HIS A 88 -24.59 2.05 -5.97
N SER A 89 -24.73 3.39 -6.02
CA SER A 89 -23.64 4.31 -6.34
C SER A 89 -23.18 5.08 -5.11
N VAL A 90 -21.88 5.10 -4.87
CA VAL A 90 -21.26 5.89 -3.80
C VAL A 90 -20.20 6.82 -4.39
N PRO A 91 -20.03 8.03 -3.85
CA PRO A 91 -18.92 8.90 -4.27
C PRO A 91 -17.58 8.19 -4.08
N LEU A 92 -16.68 8.28 -5.06
CA LEU A 92 -15.36 7.63 -4.99
C LEU A 92 -14.58 7.99 -3.73
N ARG A 93 -14.58 9.27 -3.33
CA ARG A 93 -13.98 9.71 -2.06
C ARG A 93 -14.53 8.96 -0.83
N GLN A 94 -15.83 8.67 -0.82
CA GLN A 94 -16.47 7.97 0.30
C GLN A 94 -16.11 6.49 0.31
N PHE A 95 -16.07 5.85 -0.86
CA PHE A 95 -15.56 4.49 -1.01
C PHE A 95 -14.11 4.34 -0.52
N LEU A 96 -13.21 5.26 -0.93
CA LEU A 96 -11.82 5.26 -0.49
C LEU A 96 -11.68 5.39 1.03
N LYS A 97 -12.56 6.17 1.67
CA LYS A 97 -12.57 6.37 3.11
C LYS A 97 -13.10 5.15 3.86
N ASP A 98 -14.23 4.59 3.41
CA ASP A 98 -14.97 3.59 4.17
C ASP A 98 -14.41 2.18 3.95
N GLU A 99 -14.03 1.82 2.71
CA GLU A 99 -13.48 0.50 2.40
C GLU A 99 -11.97 0.43 2.60
N LEU A 100 -11.24 1.45 2.14
CA LEU A 100 -9.77 1.43 2.13
C LEU A 100 -9.13 2.22 3.28
N GLY A 101 -9.89 3.08 3.96
CA GLY A 101 -9.39 3.90 5.07
C GLY A 101 -8.56 5.10 4.66
N TYR A 102 -8.59 5.48 3.37
CA TYR A 102 -7.85 6.62 2.84
C TYR A 102 -8.58 7.94 3.15
N ARG A 103 -7.87 8.85 3.82
CA ARG A 103 -8.34 10.21 4.14
C ARG A 103 -7.52 11.23 3.36
N HIS A 104 -8.20 12.02 2.53
CA HIS A 104 -7.57 13.07 1.73
C HIS A 104 -6.88 14.15 2.59
N GLU A 105 -7.38 14.44 3.79
CA GLU A 105 -6.76 15.37 4.75
C GLU A 105 -5.35 14.94 5.19
N PHE A 106 -5.03 13.65 5.08
CA PHE A 106 -3.72 13.12 5.46
C PHE A 106 -2.69 13.20 4.32
N LEU A 107 -3.09 13.68 3.14
CA LEU A 107 -2.20 13.75 1.97
C LEU A 107 -0.97 14.62 2.21
N GLY A 108 -1.05 15.66 3.05
CA GLY A 108 0.11 16.49 3.40
C GLY A 108 1.17 15.79 4.28
N VAL A 109 0.87 14.60 4.82
CA VAL A 109 1.77 13.82 5.69
C VAL A 109 2.48 12.70 4.91
N VAL A 110 2.07 12.45 3.67
CA VAL A 110 2.41 11.26 2.87
C VAL A 110 3.36 11.60 1.73
#